data_AF-A0A2D4IEK7-F1
#
_entry.id   AF-A0A2D4IEK7-F1
#
_cell.length_a   1.000
_cell.length_b   1.000
_cell.length_c   1.000
_cell.angle_alpha   90.00
_cell.angle_beta   90.00
_cell.angle_gamma   90.00
#
_symmetry.space_group_name_H-M   'P 1'
#
loop_
_entity.id
_entity.type
_entity.pdbx_description
1 polymer ?
#
loop_
_entity_poly.entity_id
_entity_poly.type
_entity_poly.pdbx_seq_one_letter_code
_entity_poly.pdbx_strand_id
1 'polypeptide(L)'
;LVSRDRSRRSLMELAVSHLVDIRAIQPVPELQSGRGLYSRLFVVAKASGWWRAFLDLKFLNEFIPYRRFKMQTLHSILESVWKDDLLSSIDLTEAYLHIPIWPHHHQFLHFCYQNSHFQYQALAFGLSSAPRVFTKLLAALVALLLSVAVRIQCYLDDILIL
;
A
#
# COMPACT_ATOMS: atom_id res chain seq x y z
N LEU A 1 21.74 24.47 -0.01
CA LEU A 1 20.42 24.14 -0.60
C LEU A 1 20.47 23.04 -1.68
N VAL A 2 21.58 22.88 -2.43
CA VAL A 2 21.75 21.88 -3.51
C VAL A 2 21.90 20.42 -3.02
N SER A 3 22.42 20.19 -1.80
CA SER A 3 22.68 18.84 -1.27
C SER A 3 21.39 18.05 -0.95
N ARG A 4 20.33 18.71 -0.46
CA ARG A 4 19.03 18.07 -0.15
C ARG A 4 18.23 17.65 -1.38
N ASP A 5 18.45 18.29 -2.53
CA ASP A 5 17.76 17.97 -3.78
C ASP A 5 18.39 16.73 -4.44
N ARG A 6 19.72 16.61 -4.40
CA ARG A 6 20.44 15.43 -4.92
C ARG A 6 20.07 14.12 -4.20
N SER A 7 19.98 14.14 -2.87
CA SER A 7 19.60 12.96 -2.08
C SER A 7 18.13 12.57 -2.28
N ARG A 8 17.23 13.53 -2.52
CA ARG A 8 15.82 13.26 -2.83
C ARG A 8 15.65 12.67 -4.23
N ARG A 9 16.39 13.16 -5.22
CA ARG A 9 16.37 12.62 -6.59
C ARG A 9 16.90 11.19 -6.63
N SER A 10 18.01 10.91 -5.93
CA SER A 10 18.53 9.53 -5.84
C SER A 10 17.56 8.59 -5.14
N LEU A 11 16.82 9.07 -4.13
CA LEU A 11 15.81 8.27 -3.43
C LEU A 11 14.58 7.98 -4.32
N MET A 12 14.14 8.95 -5.12
CA MET A 12 13.04 8.76 -6.06
C MET A 12 13.40 7.74 -7.14
N GLU A 13 14.62 7.82 -7.69
CA GLU A 13 15.12 6.84 -8.67
C GLU A 13 15.09 5.42 -8.10
N LEU A 14 15.65 5.24 -6.89
CA LEU A 14 15.62 3.97 -6.16
C LEU A 14 14.21 3.47 -5.94
N ALA A 15 13.29 4.36 -5.56
CA ALA A 15 11.90 4.00 -5.34
C ALA A 15 11.19 3.57 -6.62
N VAL A 16 11.36 4.30 -7.73
CA VAL A 16 10.76 3.95 -9.02
C VAL A 16 11.34 2.62 -9.53
N SER A 17 12.66 2.43 -9.47
CA SER A 17 13.29 1.15 -9.85
C SER A 17 12.72 0.00 -9.03
N HIS A 18 12.68 0.14 -7.71
CA HIS A 18 12.15 -0.89 -6.82
C HIS A 18 10.68 -1.22 -7.12
N LEU A 19 9.84 -0.19 -7.32
CA LEU A 19 8.42 -0.39 -7.63
C LEU A 19 8.21 -1.12 -8.97
N VAL A 20 9.09 -0.92 -9.95
CA VAL A 20 9.10 -1.70 -11.20
C VAL A 20 9.51 -3.14 -10.92
N ASP A 21 10.58 -3.36 -10.14
CA ASP A 21 11.12 -4.69 -9.84
C ASP A 21 10.09 -5.58 -9.14
N ILE A 22 9.37 -5.04 -8.15
CA ILE A 22 8.28 -5.75 -7.46
C ILE A 22 6.97 -5.79 -8.26
N ARG A 23 6.96 -5.22 -9.47
CA ARG A 23 5.78 -5.13 -10.36
C ARG A 23 4.59 -4.42 -9.72
N ALA A 24 4.84 -3.42 -8.88
CA ALA A 24 3.78 -2.54 -8.36
C ALA A 24 3.38 -1.46 -9.37
N ILE A 25 4.33 -1.04 -10.21
CA ILE A 25 4.14 -0.09 -11.31
C ILE A 25 4.64 -0.66 -12.63
N GLN A 26 4.19 -0.09 -13.73
CA GLN A 26 4.68 -0.38 -15.07
C GLN A 26 4.65 0.90 -15.95
N PRO A 27 5.38 0.94 -17.07
CA PRO A 27 5.24 2.02 -18.04
C PRO A 27 3.79 2.13 -18.54
N VAL A 28 3.31 3.37 -18.73
CA VAL A 28 2.03 3.60 -19.41
C VAL A 28 2.19 3.22 -20.88
N PRO A 29 1.24 2.50 -21.49
CA PRO A 29 1.27 2.22 -22.93
C PRO A 29 1.35 3.52 -23.75
N GLU A 30 2.17 3.55 -24.80
CA GLU A 30 2.44 4.79 -25.58
C GLU A 30 1.16 5.50 -26.07
N LEU A 31 0.15 4.72 -26.49
CA LEU A 31 -1.15 5.24 -26.94
C LEU A 31 -1.97 5.93 -25.83
N GLN A 32 -1.59 5.71 -24.56
CA GLN A 32 -2.22 6.26 -23.36
C GLN A 32 -1.32 7.27 -22.64
N SER A 33 -0.07 7.45 -23.09
CA SER A 33 0.83 8.48 -22.58
C SER A 33 0.22 9.87 -22.74
N GLY A 34 0.25 10.66 -21.67
CA GLY A 34 -0.42 11.97 -21.63
C GLY A 34 -1.95 11.93 -21.53
N ARG A 35 -2.58 10.74 -21.44
CA ARG A 35 -4.01 10.55 -21.18
C ARG A 35 -4.24 9.96 -19.79
N GLY A 36 -5.46 10.08 -19.27
CA GLY A 36 -5.81 9.63 -17.91
C GLY A 36 -5.48 10.67 -16.84
N LEU A 37 -5.50 10.24 -15.58
CA LEU A 37 -5.24 11.10 -14.43
C LEU A 37 -3.80 10.94 -13.94
N TYR A 38 -3.04 12.03 -14.00
CA TYR A 38 -1.67 12.09 -13.48
C TYR A 38 -1.64 12.70 -12.08
N SER A 39 -1.03 11.96 -11.16
CA SER A 39 -0.84 12.36 -9.76
C SER A 39 0.64 12.48 -9.43
N ARG A 40 0.96 13.23 -8.38
CA ARG A 40 2.34 13.44 -7.97
C ARG A 40 2.82 12.25 -7.13
N LEU A 41 3.87 11.57 -7.58
CA LEU A 41 4.63 10.64 -6.74
C LEU A 41 5.57 11.42 -5.82
N PHE A 42 5.64 11.04 -4.55
CA PHE A 42 6.66 11.52 -3.62
C PHE A 42 7.09 10.41 -2.67
N VAL A 43 8.33 10.51 -2.19
CA VAL A 43 8.94 9.49 -1.33
C VAL A 43 9.27 10.12 0.02
N VAL A 44 8.93 9.42 1.09
CA VAL A 44 9.23 9.81 2.47
C VAL A 44 10.25 8.82 3.03
N ALA A 45 11.38 9.33 3.53
CA ALA A 45 12.36 8.51 4.23
C ALA A 45 11.85 8.16 5.64
N LYS A 46 12.04 6.90 6.04
CA LYS A 46 11.83 6.41 7.40
C LYS A 46 13.13 6.56 8.21
N ALA A 47 12.98 6.66 9.53
CA ALA A 47 14.12 6.69 10.46
C ALA A 47 15.01 5.43 10.36
N SER A 48 14.44 4.29 9.96
CA SER A 48 15.15 3.03 9.75
C SER A 48 16.06 3.01 8.50
N GLY A 49 16.15 4.11 7.75
CA GLY A 49 16.89 4.17 6.47
C GLY A 49 16.09 3.69 5.26
N TRP A 50 14.93 3.05 5.50
CA TRP A 50 13.97 2.67 4.46
C TRP A 50 13.18 3.87 3.94
N TRP A 51 12.39 3.68 2.89
CA TRP A 51 11.54 4.71 2.31
C TRP A 51 10.13 4.19 2.08
N ARG A 52 9.19 5.11 1.84
CA ARG A 52 7.83 4.79 1.42
C ARG A 52 7.38 5.75 0.33
N ALA A 53 6.93 5.19 -0.78
CA ALA A 53 6.36 5.92 -1.90
C ALA A 53 4.87 6.21 -1.66
N PHE A 54 4.45 7.43 -1.96
CA PHE A 54 3.07 7.88 -1.88
C PHE A 54 2.68 8.53 -3.20
N LEU A 55 1.51 8.16 -3.70
CA LEU A 55 0.88 8.85 -4.81
C LEU A 55 -0.15 9.83 -4.24
N ASP A 56 -0.03 11.12 -4.58
CA ASP A 56 -0.99 12.13 -4.11
C ASP A 56 -2.34 11.97 -4.83
N LEU A 57 -3.22 11.18 -4.21
CA LEU A 57 -4.51 10.81 -4.77
C LEU A 57 -5.67 11.58 -4.14
N LYS A 58 -5.42 12.73 -3.50
CA LYS A 58 -6.47 13.55 -2.86
C LYS A 58 -7.63 13.85 -3.81
N PHE A 59 -7.31 14.33 -5.01
CA PHE A 59 -8.31 14.62 -6.03
C PHE A 59 -9.09 13.37 -6.45
N LEU A 60 -8.40 12.27 -6.76
CA LEU A 60 -9.06 11.01 -7.14
C LEU A 60 -10.00 10.51 -6.03
N ASN A 61 -9.57 10.63 -4.77
CA ASN A 61 -10.32 10.14 -3.62
C ASN A 61 -11.67 10.84 -3.44
N GLU A 62 -11.87 12.06 -3.95
CA GLU A 62 -13.16 12.75 -3.93
C GLU A 62 -14.24 12.03 -4.76
N PHE A 63 -13.81 11.25 -5.77
CA PHE A 63 -14.70 10.49 -6.64
C PHE A 63 -14.87 9.03 -6.22
N ILE A 64 -14.10 8.56 -5.23
CA ILE A 64 -14.17 7.18 -4.74
C ILE A 64 -15.24 7.11 -3.64
N PRO A 65 -16.33 6.35 -3.82
CA PRO A 65 -17.37 6.23 -2.80
C PRO A 65 -16.82 5.63 -1.51
N TYR A 66 -16.95 6.37 -0.41
CA TYR A 66 -16.60 5.85 0.90
C TYR A 66 -17.54 4.71 1.27
N ARG A 67 -16.96 3.56 1.62
CA ARG A 67 -17.70 2.40 2.13
C ARG A 67 -17.27 2.13 3.55
N ARG A 68 -18.22 2.19 4.49
CA ARG A 68 -17.96 1.87 5.90
C ARG A 68 -17.47 0.43 6.04
N PHE A 69 -16.49 0.24 6.92
CA PHE A 69 -15.98 -1.07 7.32
C PHE A 69 -15.53 -1.01 8.79
N LYS A 70 -15.36 -2.17 9.41
CA LYS A 70 -14.83 -2.30 10.77
C LYS A 70 -13.44 -2.92 10.67
N MET A 71 -12.51 -2.34 11.41
CA MET A 71 -11.19 -2.92 11.68
C MET A 71 -11.17 -3.38 13.14
N GLN A 72 -10.28 -4.31 13.45
CA GLN A 72 -9.96 -4.57 14.84
C GLN A 72 -9.34 -3.32 15.45
N THR A 73 -9.67 -3.09 16.71
CA THR A 73 -9.09 -1.99 17.50
C THR A 73 -7.96 -2.56 18.35
N LEU A 74 -6.99 -1.72 18.72
CA LEU A 74 -5.94 -2.13 19.66
C LEU A 74 -6.55 -2.68 20.96
N HIS A 75 -7.63 -2.06 21.46
CA HIS A 75 -8.34 -2.54 22.64
C HIS A 75 -8.88 -3.97 22.47
N SER A 76 -9.62 -4.24 21.38
CA SER A 76 -10.13 -5.59 21.11
C SER A 76 -9.04 -6.64 20.90
N ILE A 77 -7.87 -6.23 20.39
CA ILE A 77 -6.72 -7.13 20.24
C ILE A 77 -6.15 -7.47 21.61
N LEU A 78 -5.96 -6.47 22.48
CA LEU A 78 -5.46 -6.68 23.85
C LEU A 78 -6.39 -7.56 24.68
N GLU A 79 -7.71 -7.39 24.56
CA GLU A 79 -8.70 -8.24 25.24
C GLU A 79 -8.67 -9.71 24.76
N SER A 80 -8.15 -9.97 23.57
CA SER A 80 -8.04 -11.32 23.03
C SER A 80 -6.81 -12.09 23.51
N VAL A 81 -5.83 -11.40 24.12
CA VAL A 81 -4.60 -11.99 24.66
C VAL A 81 -4.89 -12.56 26.04
N TRP A 82 -4.48 -13.81 26.26
CA TRP A 82 -4.62 -14.50 27.53
C TRP A 82 -3.30 -14.58 28.28
N LYS A 83 -3.40 -14.86 29.57
CA LYS A 83 -2.22 -15.15 30.39
C LYS A 83 -1.55 -16.41 29.84
N ASP A 84 -0.22 -16.36 29.73
CA ASP A 84 0.65 -17.43 29.21
C ASP A 84 0.61 -17.64 27.68
N ASP A 85 0.01 -16.72 26.92
CA ASP A 85 0.10 -16.69 25.46
C ASP A 85 1.53 -16.47 24.98
N LEU A 86 1.96 -17.28 24.01
CA LEU A 86 3.18 -17.01 23.24
C LEU A 86 2.83 -16.13 22.05
N LEU A 87 3.30 -14.88 22.09
CA LEU A 87 3.01 -13.90 21.06
C LEU A 87 4.10 -13.89 19.99
N SER A 88 3.68 -13.89 18.73
CA SER A 88 4.55 -13.62 17.59
C SER A 88 3.87 -12.66 16.62
N SER A 89 4.63 -11.73 16.04
CA SER A 89 4.10 -10.77 15.07
C SER A 89 4.74 -10.98 13.69
N ILE A 90 3.90 -10.94 12.65
CA ILE A 90 4.32 -10.89 11.25
C ILE A 90 3.97 -9.50 10.72
N ASP A 91 4.98 -8.77 10.25
CA ASP A 91 4.82 -7.50 9.54
C ASP A 91 4.81 -7.76 8.02
N LEU A 92 3.78 -7.28 7.33
CA LEU A 92 3.65 -7.42 5.88
C LEU A 92 4.36 -6.27 5.17
N THR A 93 5.59 -6.53 4.70
CA THR A 93 6.33 -5.58 3.88
C THR A 93 5.52 -5.18 2.64
N GLU A 94 5.33 -3.87 2.48
CA GLU A 94 4.61 -3.26 1.35
C GLU A 94 3.21 -3.86 1.11
N ALA A 95 2.51 -4.20 2.19
CA ALA A 95 1.27 -4.96 2.22
C ALA A 95 0.27 -4.64 1.09
N TYR A 96 -0.01 -3.35 0.83
CA TYR A 96 -0.96 -2.94 -0.20
C TYR A 96 -0.50 -3.28 -1.63
N LEU A 97 0.80 -3.24 -1.91
CA LEU A 97 1.35 -3.47 -3.24
C LEU A 97 1.23 -4.94 -3.70
N HIS A 98 0.86 -5.86 -2.81
CA HIS A 98 0.50 -7.23 -3.17
C HIS A 98 -0.89 -7.36 -3.79
N ILE A 99 -1.75 -6.33 -3.67
CA ILE A 99 -3.13 -6.37 -4.17
C ILE A 99 -3.19 -5.71 -5.55
N PRO A 100 -3.54 -6.46 -6.61
CA PRO A 100 -3.65 -5.90 -7.94
C PRO A 100 -4.85 -4.95 -8.05
N ILE A 101 -4.68 -3.89 -8.81
CA ILE A 101 -5.75 -3.00 -9.27
C ILE A 101 -6.31 -3.54 -10.58
N TRP A 102 -7.62 -3.46 -10.73
CA TRP A 102 -8.29 -3.82 -11.97
C TRP A 102 -7.74 -3.01 -13.16
N PRO A 103 -7.34 -3.64 -14.28
CA PRO A 103 -6.63 -2.95 -15.37
C PRO A 103 -7.28 -1.67 -15.90
N HIS A 104 -8.62 -1.64 -15.98
CA HIS A 104 -9.35 -0.46 -16.43
C HIS A 104 -9.25 0.74 -15.48
N HIS A 105 -8.79 0.54 -14.24
CA HIS A 105 -8.56 1.61 -13.27
C HIS A 105 -7.11 2.12 -13.26
N HIS A 106 -6.18 1.47 -13.96
CA HIS A 106 -4.78 1.92 -14.01
C HIS A 106 -4.66 3.35 -14.57
N GLN A 107 -5.56 3.72 -15.49
CA GLN A 107 -5.66 5.07 -16.07
C GLN A 107 -5.88 6.20 -15.06
N PHE A 108 -6.32 5.88 -13.83
CA PHE A 108 -6.52 6.86 -12.76
C PHE A 108 -5.30 7.00 -11.85
N LEU A 109 -4.28 6.17 -12.04
CA LEU A 109 -3.13 6.03 -11.16
C LEU A 109 -1.81 6.31 -11.89
N HIS A 110 -1.83 7.24 -12.84
CA HIS A 110 -0.62 7.62 -13.57
C HIS A 110 0.24 8.58 -12.76
N PHE A 111 1.54 8.56 -13.01
CA PHE A 111 2.48 9.61 -12.61
C PHE A 111 3.61 9.75 -13.63
N CYS A 112 4.30 10.88 -13.60
CA CYS A 112 5.47 11.12 -14.43
C CYS A 112 6.72 11.20 -13.57
N TYR A 113 7.81 10.59 -14.04
CA TYR A 113 9.14 10.71 -13.47
C TYR A 113 10.18 10.78 -14.59
N GLN A 114 11.01 11.83 -14.60
CA GLN A 114 12.04 12.08 -15.63
C GLN A 114 11.53 11.94 -17.09
N ASN A 115 10.36 12.52 -17.40
CA ASN A 115 9.69 12.42 -18.71
C ASN A 115 9.18 11.02 -19.09
N SER A 116 9.31 10.03 -18.20
CA SER A 116 8.71 8.71 -18.35
C SER A 116 7.37 8.64 -17.63
N HIS A 117 6.40 7.99 -18.27
CA HIS A 117 5.04 7.84 -17.78
C HIS A 117 4.86 6.46 -17.16
N PHE A 118 4.42 6.40 -15.91
CA PHE A 118 4.19 5.15 -15.18
C PHE A 118 2.76 5.08 -14.65
N GLN A 119 2.24 3.87 -14.50
CA GLN A 119 0.97 3.58 -13.86
C GLN A 119 1.16 2.57 -12.73
N TYR A 120 0.43 2.75 -11.63
CA TYR A 120 0.28 1.69 -10.65
C TYR A 120 -0.63 0.59 -11.18
N GLN A 121 -0.19 -0.65 -11.00
CA GLN A 121 -1.00 -1.84 -11.23
C GLN A 121 -1.36 -2.58 -9.93
N ALA A 122 -0.85 -2.10 -8.81
CA ALA A 122 -1.20 -2.54 -7.46
C ALA A 122 -1.77 -1.39 -6.62
N LEU A 123 -2.37 -1.73 -5.47
CA LEU A 123 -3.06 -0.80 -4.59
C LEU A 123 -2.07 0.21 -3.98
N ALA A 124 -2.00 1.40 -4.58
CA ALA A 124 -1.06 2.44 -4.18
C ALA A 124 -1.38 3.04 -2.79
N PHE A 125 -0.34 3.37 -2.03
CA PHE A 125 -0.48 4.23 -0.85
C PHE A 125 -1.01 5.60 -1.27
N GLY A 126 -2.10 6.02 -0.62
CA GLY A 126 -2.83 7.26 -0.95
C GLY A 126 -4.28 7.02 -1.37
N LEU A 127 -4.64 5.80 -1.80
CA LEU A 127 -6.02 5.44 -2.13
C LEU A 127 -6.89 5.36 -0.88
N SER A 128 -8.01 6.09 -0.86
CA SER A 128 -8.97 6.09 0.27
C SER A 128 -9.64 4.74 0.49
N SER A 129 -9.76 3.93 -0.57
CA SER A 129 -10.33 2.58 -0.52
C SER A 129 -9.37 1.52 -0.01
N ALA A 130 -8.06 1.80 0.01
CA ALA A 130 -7.03 0.79 0.26
C ALA A 130 -7.16 0.09 1.62
N PRO A 131 -7.34 0.81 2.76
CA PRO A 131 -7.49 0.17 4.06
C PRO A 131 -8.67 -0.79 4.10
N ARG A 132 -9.81 -0.42 3.50
CA ARG A 132 -11.00 -1.28 3.44
C ARG A 132 -10.73 -2.56 2.66
N VAL A 133 -10.15 -2.43 1.47
CA VAL A 133 -9.85 -3.58 0.60
C VAL A 133 -8.91 -4.53 1.34
N PHE A 134 -7.87 -3.99 1.96
CA PHE A 134 -6.91 -4.76 2.75
C PHE A 134 -7.56 -5.50 3.92
N THR A 135 -8.33 -4.79 4.76
CA THR A 135 -9.04 -5.40 5.89
C THR A 135 -9.99 -6.50 5.47
N LYS A 136 -10.70 -6.35 4.34
CA LYS A 136 -11.62 -7.37 3.85
C LYS A 136 -10.90 -8.62 3.35
N LEU A 137 -9.73 -8.47 2.73
CA LEU A 137 -8.89 -9.59 2.33
C LEU A 137 -8.35 -10.32 3.56
N LEU A 138 -7.81 -9.61 4.55
CA LEU A 138 -7.34 -10.21 5.79
C LEU A 138 -8.45 -10.93 6.55
N ALA A 139 -9.66 -10.38 6.60
CA ALA A 139 -10.80 -11.05 7.23
C ALA A 139 -11.12 -12.40 6.57
N ALA A 140 -11.01 -12.50 5.23
CA ALA A 140 -11.19 -13.77 4.53
C ALA A 140 -10.06 -14.76 4.83
N LEU A 141 -8.81 -14.29 4.89
CA LEU A 141 -7.66 -15.10 5.30
C LEU A 141 -7.83 -15.65 6.71
N VAL A 142 -8.17 -14.80 7.68
CA VAL A 142 -8.43 -15.20 9.07
C VAL A 142 -9.54 -16.24 9.13
N ALA A 143 -10.64 -16.06 8.38
CA ALA A 143 -11.74 -17.02 8.36
C ALA A 143 -11.31 -18.42 7.88
N LEU A 144 -10.34 -18.51 6.94
CA LEU A 144 -9.76 -19.79 6.53
C LEU A 144 -8.90 -20.42 7.62
N LEU A 145 -8.12 -19.59 8.33
CA LEU A 145 -7.21 -20.02 9.38
C LEU A 145 -7.92 -20.40 10.68
N LEU A 146 -9.19 -20.02 10.88
CA LEU A 146 -10.01 -20.50 12.00
C LEU A 146 -10.21 -22.03 12.02
N SER A 147 -9.96 -22.71 10.90
CA SER A 147 -9.94 -24.17 10.84
C SER A 147 -8.70 -24.80 11.52
N VAL A 148 -7.71 -23.98 11.86
CA VAL A 148 -6.47 -24.36 12.54
C VAL A 148 -6.53 -23.86 13.99
N ALA A 149 -5.95 -24.61 14.94
CA ALA A 149 -5.92 -24.25 16.36
C ALA A 149 -4.91 -23.13 16.68
N VAL A 150 -4.93 -22.04 15.91
CA VAL A 150 -4.07 -20.86 16.07
C VAL A 150 -4.97 -19.62 16.13
N ARG A 151 -4.77 -18.76 17.13
CA ARG A 151 -5.50 -17.49 17.22
C ARG A 151 -4.72 -16.41 16.51
N ILE A 152 -5.41 -15.62 15.69
CA ILE A 152 -4.79 -14.59 14.85
C ILE A 152 -5.58 -13.30 14.98
N GLN A 153 -4.86 -12.20 15.21
CA GLN A 153 -5.41 -10.85 15.19
C GLN A 153 -4.72 -10.05 14.09
N CYS A 154 -5.51 -9.32 13.29
CA CYS A 154 -5.00 -8.56 12.16
C CYS A 154 -5.25 -7.07 12.37
N TYR A 155 -4.20 -6.27 12.31
CA TYR A 155 -4.25 -4.82 12.42
C TYR A 155 -3.46 -4.17 11.28
N LEU A 156 -4.16 -3.79 10.22
CA LEU A 156 -3.52 -3.28 9.00
C LEU A 156 -2.44 -4.27 8.51
N ASP A 157 -1.20 -3.83 8.35
CA ASP A 157 -0.03 -4.60 7.92
C ASP A 157 0.54 -5.54 9.00
N ASP A 158 0.16 -5.38 10.26
CA ASP A 158 0.60 -6.24 11.37
C ASP A 158 -0.37 -7.42 11.59
N ILE A 159 0.19 -8.63 11.66
CA ILE A 159 -0.53 -9.86 12.02
C ILE A 159 0.06 -10.40 13.32
N LEU A 160 -0.77 -10.47 14.36
CA LEU A 160 -0.41 -11.05 15.65
C LEU A 160 -0.90 -12.50 15.72
N ILE A 161 0.00 -13.41 16.07
CA ILE A 161 -0.26 -14.82 16.32
C ILE A 161 -0.21 -15.06 17.83
N LEU A 162 -1.22 -15.76 18.34
CA LEU A 162 -1.51 -16.05 19.75
C LEU A 162 -1.75 -17.54 19.98
#